data_AF-A0A0B4BGB3-F1
#
_entry.id   AF-A0A0B4BGB3-F1
#
_cell.length_a   1.000
_cell.length_b   1.000
_cell.length_c   1.000
_cell.angle_alpha   90.00
_cell.angle_beta   90.00
_cell.angle_gamma   90.00
#
_symmetry.space_group_name_H-M   'P 1'
#
loop_
_entity.id
_entity.type
_entity.pdbx_description
1 polymer ?
#
loop_
_entity_poly.entity_id
_entity_poly.type
_entity_poly.pdbx_seq_one_letter_code
_entity_poly.pdbx_strand_id
1 'polypeptide(L)'
;MCTGSLIAPDLVLTAAHCLYSPHDGRKVNPRRIKFEAGLNGRRAKAARKVVKAVQHPGYEHRTSGRAQTGYDLAVLRLDRPISPQKIRPLTLAAAPGRGDQVDVLFYSYHKATTLNRQNACQVLAARQAMLVTTCLVDFGASGSPVLQLQPGRPPRLVSVISAKARMGGKKVSIATGVNHALQDLMRKAG
;
A
#
# COMPACT_ATOMS: atom_id res chain seq x y z
N MET A 1 2.97 -6.41 -10.75
CA MET A 1 2.10 -5.23 -10.54
C MET A 1 1.80 -5.10 -9.06
N CYS A 2 1.74 -3.87 -8.55
CA CYS A 2 1.34 -3.56 -7.18
C CYS A 2 0.40 -2.35 -7.18
N THR A 3 -0.19 -2.06 -6.03
CA THR A 3 -0.90 -0.81 -5.75
C THR A 3 -0.02 0.12 -4.91
N GLY A 4 -0.25 1.42 -5.00
CA GLY A 4 0.41 2.41 -4.16
C GLY A 4 -0.48 3.63 -3.93
N SER A 5 -0.15 4.41 -2.92
CA SER A 5 -0.95 5.55 -2.47
C SER A 5 -0.13 6.83 -2.43
N LEU A 6 -0.63 7.90 -3.01
CA LEU A 6 -0.01 9.22 -2.89
C LEU A 6 -0.17 9.72 -1.44
N ILE A 7 0.93 9.97 -0.73
CA ILE A 7 0.95 10.45 0.67
C ILE A 7 1.57 11.85 0.82
N ALA A 8 2.25 12.34 -0.22
CA ALA A 8 2.63 13.74 -0.43
C ALA A 8 2.61 14.03 -1.94
N PRO A 9 2.70 15.29 -2.42
CA PRO A 9 2.60 15.61 -3.84
C PRO A 9 3.52 14.78 -4.76
N ASP A 10 4.67 14.35 -4.27
CA ASP A 10 5.67 13.56 -4.99
C ASP A 10 6.08 12.27 -4.26
N LEU A 11 5.37 11.86 -3.19
CA LEU A 11 5.69 10.64 -2.44
C LEU A 11 4.55 9.63 -2.52
N VAL A 12 4.89 8.39 -2.86
CA VAL A 12 3.98 7.25 -2.94
C VAL A 12 4.36 6.20 -1.91
N LEU A 13 3.40 5.79 -1.10
CA LEU A 13 3.50 4.67 -0.18
C LEU A 13 3.11 3.36 -0.87
N THR A 14 3.91 2.30 -0.65
CA THR A 14 3.63 0.95 -1.15
C THR A 14 4.27 -0.09 -0.22
N ALA A 15 4.18 -1.37 -0.56
CA ALA A 15 4.85 -2.46 0.15
C ALA A 15 6.31 -2.58 -0.31
N ALA A 16 7.22 -2.97 0.58
CA ALA A 16 8.64 -3.11 0.25
C ALA A 16 8.89 -4.25 -0.75
N HIS A 17 8.14 -5.35 -0.65
CA HIS A 17 8.27 -6.47 -1.58
C HIS A 17 7.89 -6.10 -3.03
N CYS A 18 7.15 -5.00 -3.25
CA CYS A 18 6.87 -4.48 -4.59
C CYS A 18 8.12 -3.94 -5.31
N LEU A 19 9.22 -3.73 -4.58
CA LEU A 19 10.52 -3.37 -5.15
C LEU A 19 11.31 -4.59 -5.64
N TYR A 20 10.72 -5.78 -5.63
CA TYR A 20 11.35 -7.02 -6.02
C TYR A 20 10.50 -7.75 -7.04
N SER A 21 11.16 -8.38 -8.01
CA SER A 21 10.52 -9.13 -9.07
C SER A 21 9.97 -10.45 -8.51
N PRO A 22 8.68 -10.78 -8.71
CA PRO A 22 8.12 -12.05 -8.24
C PRO A 22 8.63 -13.25 -9.03
N HIS A 23 9.31 -13.05 -10.17
CA HIS A 23 9.81 -14.13 -11.02
C HIS A 23 11.19 -14.64 -10.59
N ASP A 24 12.11 -13.73 -10.27
CA ASP A 24 13.52 -14.04 -10.01
C ASP A 24 14.03 -13.44 -8.68
N GLY A 25 13.17 -12.77 -7.90
CA GLY A 25 13.51 -12.18 -6.60
C GLY A 25 14.46 -10.98 -6.68
N ARG A 26 14.81 -10.52 -7.89
CA ARG A 26 15.78 -9.43 -8.05
C ARG A 26 15.14 -8.08 -7.72
N LYS A 27 15.96 -7.19 -7.14
CA LYS A 27 15.54 -5.82 -6.86
C LYS A 27 15.26 -5.08 -8.17
N VAL A 28 14.08 -4.49 -8.27
CA VAL A 28 13.64 -3.71 -9.43
C VAL A 28 14.36 -2.36 -9.43
N ASN A 29 14.88 -1.96 -10.59
CA ASN A 29 15.39 -0.59 -10.75
C ASN A 29 14.22 0.41 -10.60
N PRO A 30 14.26 1.33 -9.62
CA PRO A 30 13.16 2.27 -9.37
C PRO A 30 12.77 3.09 -10.61
N ARG A 31 13.73 3.41 -11.49
CA ARG A 31 13.48 4.20 -12.71
C ARG A 31 12.62 3.47 -13.76
N ARG A 32 12.41 2.17 -13.60
CA ARG A 32 11.47 1.37 -14.42
C ARG A 32 10.05 1.36 -13.86
N ILE A 33 9.82 1.89 -12.66
CA ILE A 33 8.51 1.95 -12.03
C ILE A 33 7.76 3.19 -12.51
N LYS A 34 6.53 2.98 -13.00
CA LYS A 34 5.57 4.03 -13.34
C LYS A 34 4.45 4.03 -12.32
N PHE A 35 4.13 5.19 -11.75
CA PHE A 35 2.98 5.37 -10.88
C PHE A 35 1.84 6.01 -11.68
N GLU A 36 0.68 5.35 -11.73
CA GLU A 36 -0.51 5.78 -12.46
C GLU A 36 -1.64 6.11 -11.48
N ALA A 37 -1.74 7.38 -11.10
CA ALA A 37 -2.71 7.84 -10.12
C ALA A 37 -4.10 7.97 -10.74
N GLY A 38 -5.10 7.35 -10.10
CA GLY A 38 -6.49 7.38 -10.56
C GLY A 38 -6.68 6.70 -11.91
N LEU A 39 -5.98 5.58 -12.15
CA LEU A 39 -6.15 4.76 -13.34
C LEU A 39 -7.57 4.18 -13.41
N ASN A 40 -8.26 4.42 -14.52
CA ASN A 40 -9.55 3.83 -14.84
C ASN A 40 -9.62 3.53 -16.34
N GLY A 41 -9.63 2.25 -16.69
CA GLY A 41 -9.52 1.78 -18.07
C GLY A 41 -8.19 2.21 -18.70
N ARG A 42 -8.23 2.96 -19.79
CA ARG A 42 -7.01 3.40 -20.50
C ARG A 42 -6.45 4.74 -20.03
N ARG A 43 -7.09 5.40 -19.05
CA ARG A 43 -6.76 6.77 -18.64
C ARG A 43 -6.35 6.82 -17.17
N ALA A 44 -5.23 7.46 -16.89
CA ALA A 44 -4.82 7.86 -15.54
C ALA A 44 -4.95 9.37 -15.39
N LYS A 45 -5.39 9.85 -14.23
CA LYS A 45 -5.46 11.28 -13.93
C LYS A 45 -4.07 11.92 -13.90
N ALA A 46 -3.07 11.15 -13.48
CA ALA A 46 -1.67 11.52 -13.58
C ALA A 46 -0.79 10.27 -13.70
N ALA A 47 0.29 10.37 -14.47
CA ALA A 47 1.34 9.37 -14.53
C ALA A 47 2.70 10.00 -14.22
N ARG A 48 3.51 9.33 -13.41
CA ARG A 48 4.85 9.77 -13.00
C ARG A 48 5.84 8.62 -13.06
N LYS A 49 7.11 8.94 -13.32
CA LYS A 49 8.20 7.98 -13.14
C LYS A 49 8.67 8.05 -11.70
N VAL A 50 9.18 6.94 -11.18
CA VAL A 50 9.86 6.92 -9.87
C VAL A 50 11.33 7.21 -10.07
N VAL A 51 11.91 8.08 -9.24
CA VAL A 51 13.33 8.45 -9.28
C VAL A 51 14.13 7.88 -8.11
N LYS A 52 13.46 7.57 -7.00
CA LYS A 52 14.06 7.03 -5.78
C LYS A 52 13.05 6.09 -5.11
N ALA A 53 13.53 5.00 -4.52
CA ALA A 53 12.72 4.11 -3.71
C ALA A 53 13.47 3.81 -2.42
N VAL A 54 12.80 4.00 -1.29
CA VAL A 54 13.35 3.75 0.05
C VAL A 54 12.45 2.74 0.74
N GLN A 55 13.00 1.58 1.07
CA GLN A 55 12.30 0.54 1.83
C GLN A 55 12.65 0.64 3.32
N HIS A 56 11.78 0.09 4.18
CA HIS A 56 12.06 -0.07 5.60
C HIS A 56 13.42 -0.77 5.82
N PRO A 57 14.28 -0.26 6.73
CA PRO A 57 15.63 -0.82 6.93
C PRO A 57 15.59 -2.27 7.44
N GLY A 58 14.57 -2.62 8.23
CA GLY A 58 14.36 -4.00 8.70
C GLY A 58 13.72 -4.95 7.66
N TYR A 59 13.45 -4.49 6.44
CA TYR A 59 12.89 -5.37 5.40
C TYR A 59 13.99 -6.13 4.67
N GLU A 60 13.93 -7.45 4.76
CA GLU A 60 14.83 -8.37 4.04
C GLU A 60 14.03 -9.11 2.96
N HIS A 61 14.37 -8.99 1.68
CA HIS A 61 13.62 -9.77 0.70
C HIS A 61 13.93 -11.27 0.81
N ARG A 62 12.88 -12.09 0.96
CA ARG A 62 12.97 -13.56 0.98
C ARG A 62 11.97 -14.11 -0.04
N THR A 63 12.40 -15.09 -0.84
CA THR A 63 11.56 -15.74 -1.87
C THR A 63 10.58 -16.75 -1.26
N SER A 64 10.81 -17.17 -0.02
CA SER A 64 9.94 -18.04 0.76
C SER A 64 9.88 -17.60 2.23
N GLY A 65 8.84 -18.01 2.94
CA GLY A 65 8.64 -17.72 4.37
C GLY A 65 7.45 -16.81 4.67
N ARG A 66 7.34 -16.40 5.94
CA ARG A 66 6.24 -15.57 6.44
C ARG A 66 6.41 -14.12 6.00
N ALA A 67 5.29 -13.42 5.80
CA ALA A 67 5.28 -11.99 5.55
C ALA A 67 5.97 -11.23 6.71
N GLN A 68 6.91 -10.34 6.38
CA GLN A 68 7.62 -9.49 7.33
C GLN A 68 6.75 -8.29 7.73
N THR A 69 5.67 -8.62 8.41
CA THR A 69 4.66 -7.65 8.80
C THR A 69 5.28 -6.65 9.76
N GLY A 70 5.11 -5.36 9.46
CA GLY A 70 5.77 -4.27 10.18
C GLY A 70 6.98 -3.69 9.46
N TYR A 71 7.66 -4.48 8.62
CA TYR A 71 8.78 -4.02 7.80
C TYR A 71 8.45 -3.94 6.31
N ASP A 72 7.39 -4.60 5.85
CA ASP A 72 6.99 -4.58 4.44
C ASP A 72 6.36 -3.24 4.01
N LEU A 73 7.18 -2.18 4.00
CA LEU A 73 6.81 -0.80 3.72
C LEU A 73 7.91 -0.11 2.90
N ALA A 74 7.51 0.65 1.88
CA ALA A 74 8.43 1.48 1.11
C ALA A 74 7.78 2.79 0.65
N VAL A 75 8.61 3.82 0.51
CA VAL A 75 8.25 5.12 -0.06
C VAL A 75 8.98 5.31 -1.39
N LEU A 76 8.22 5.69 -2.42
CA LEU A 76 8.72 6.02 -3.74
C LEU A 76 8.67 7.54 -3.92
N ARG A 77 9.75 8.14 -4.41
CA ARG A 77 9.77 9.53 -4.88
C ARG A 77 9.47 9.58 -6.37
N LEU A 78 8.53 10.43 -6.74
CA LEU A 78 8.15 10.72 -8.12
C LEU A 78 9.10 11.74 -8.77
N ASP A 79 9.24 11.67 -10.09
CA ASP A 79 10.07 12.58 -10.89
C ASP A 79 9.60 14.04 -10.84
N ARG A 80 8.29 14.26 -10.65
CA ARG A 80 7.68 15.57 -10.45
C ARG A 80 6.37 15.45 -9.67
N PRO A 81 5.95 16.49 -8.94
CA PRO A 81 4.75 16.43 -8.13
C PRO A 81 3.47 16.22 -8.96
N ILE A 82 2.44 15.71 -8.30
CA ILE A 82 1.05 15.65 -8.76
C ILE A 82 0.29 16.76 -8.03
N SER A 83 -0.37 17.63 -8.79
CA SER A 83 -1.18 18.71 -8.20
C SER A 83 -2.29 18.14 -7.29
N PRO A 84 -2.46 18.65 -6.07
CA PRO A 84 -3.55 18.29 -5.17
C PRO A 84 -4.96 18.49 -5.76
N GLN A 85 -5.09 19.38 -6.76
CA GLN A 85 -6.35 19.58 -7.49
C GLN A 85 -6.71 18.35 -8.35
N LYS A 86 -5.72 17.58 -8.82
CA LYS A 86 -5.94 16.35 -9.60
C LYS A 86 -6.12 15.14 -8.71
N ILE A 87 -5.21 14.96 -7.76
CA ILE A 87 -5.19 13.86 -6.78
C ILE A 87 -4.74 14.43 -5.45
N ARG A 88 -5.61 14.39 -4.45
CA ARG A 88 -5.27 14.78 -3.08
C ARG A 88 -4.45 13.66 -2.42
N PRO A 89 -3.26 13.94 -1.87
CA PRO A 89 -2.55 12.96 -1.07
C PRO A 89 -3.38 12.50 0.14
N LEU A 90 -3.28 11.21 0.49
CA LEU A 90 -3.93 10.65 1.66
C LEU A 90 -3.23 11.12 2.93
N THR A 91 -4.02 11.49 3.92
CA THR A 91 -3.53 11.79 5.27
C THR A 91 -3.42 10.50 6.07
N LEU A 92 -2.35 10.39 6.86
CA LEU A 92 -2.13 9.25 7.75
C LEU A 92 -3.02 9.36 9.00
N ALA A 93 -3.42 8.22 9.55
CA ALA A 93 -4.09 8.12 10.83
C ALA A 93 -3.54 6.94 11.63
N ALA A 94 -3.85 6.93 12.93
CA ALA A 94 -3.50 5.82 13.81
C ALA A 94 -4.09 4.49 13.30
N ALA A 95 -3.39 3.39 13.58
CA ALA A 95 -3.87 2.06 13.24
C ALA A 95 -5.21 1.77 13.94
N PRO A 96 -6.15 1.08 13.26
CA PRO A 96 -7.43 0.71 13.85
C PRO A 96 -7.25 -0.36 14.93
N GLY A 97 -8.23 -0.42 15.83
CA GLY A 97 -8.36 -1.47 16.83
C GLY A 97 -9.03 -2.73 16.28
N ARG A 98 -8.98 -3.82 17.05
CA ARG A 98 -9.79 -5.02 16.78
C ARG A 98 -11.27 -4.65 16.84
N GLY A 99 -12.05 -5.11 15.86
CA GLY A 99 -13.48 -4.83 15.74
C GLY A 99 -13.81 -3.65 14.83
N ASP A 100 -12.86 -2.74 14.60
CA ASP A 100 -13.05 -1.62 13.68
C ASP A 100 -13.31 -2.08 12.25
N GLN A 101 -13.97 -1.21 11.48
CA GLN A 101 -14.18 -1.40 10.05
C GLN A 101 -13.21 -0.55 9.23
N VAL A 102 -12.68 -1.16 8.18
CA VAL A 102 -11.77 -0.52 7.22
C VAL A 102 -12.16 -0.87 5.79
N ASP A 103 -11.75 0.00 4.88
CA ASP A 103 -11.89 -0.21 3.44
C ASP A 103 -10.52 -0.42 2.80
N VAL A 104 -10.48 -1.17 1.70
CA VAL A 104 -9.25 -1.36 0.91
C VAL A 104 -9.53 -1.03 -0.55
N LEU A 105 -8.69 -0.15 -1.11
CA LEU A 105 -8.68 0.18 -2.54
C LEU A 105 -7.50 -0.52 -3.22
N PHE A 106 -7.74 -1.21 -4.33
CA PHE A 106 -6.68 -1.99 -4.97
C PHE A 106 -6.89 -2.25 -6.46
N TYR A 107 -5.78 -2.46 -7.16
CA TYR A 107 -5.77 -3.07 -8.49
C TYR A 107 -5.39 -4.54 -8.34
N SER A 108 -5.90 -5.40 -9.22
CA SER A 108 -5.53 -6.82 -9.25
C SER A 108 -5.12 -7.23 -10.66
N TYR A 109 -4.40 -8.34 -10.83
CA TYR A 109 -4.05 -8.80 -12.19
C TYR A 109 -5.27 -9.03 -13.09
N HIS A 110 -6.39 -9.48 -12.52
CA HIS A 110 -7.65 -9.65 -13.25
C HIS A 110 -8.35 -8.33 -13.58
N LYS A 111 -8.12 -7.27 -12.80
CA LYS A 111 -8.69 -5.93 -12.99
C LYS A 111 -7.58 -4.89 -12.89
N ALA A 112 -6.61 -4.99 -13.79
CA ALA A 112 -5.35 -4.23 -13.73
C ALA A 112 -5.54 -2.73 -13.92
N THR A 113 -6.64 -2.34 -14.57
CA THR A 113 -6.91 -0.94 -14.96
C THR A 113 -8.16 -0.36 -14.32
N THR A 114 -8.89 -1.13 -13.51
CA THR A 114 -10.10 -0.68 -12.84
C THR A 114 -9.94 -0.84 -11.34
N LEU A 115 -10.17 0.24 -10.60
CA LEU A 115 -10.03 0.24 -9.16
C LEU A 115 -11.08 -0.67 -8.50
N ASN A 116 -10.62 -1.60 -7.67
CA ASN A 116 -11.47 -2.42 -6.81
C ASN A 116 -11.55 -1.79 -5.43
N ARG A 117 -12.67 -2.04 -4.76
CA ARG A 117 -12.89 -1.67 -3.37
C ARG A 117 -13.42 -2.89 -2.61
N GLN A 118 -12.90 -3.11 -1.42
CA GLN A 118 -13.55 -3.92 -0.39
C GLN A 118 -14.00 -2.96 0.70
N ASN A 119 -15.29 -3.02 1.04
CA ASN A 119 -15.91 -2.10 1.98
C ASN A 119 -16.17 -2.81 3.30
N ALA A 120 -16.12 -2.06 4.41
CA ALA A 120 -16.56 -2.52 5.73
C ALA A 120 -15.91 -3.84 6.18
N CYS A 121 -14.63 -4.02 5.87
CA CYS A 121 -13.89 -5.18 6.36
C CYS A 121 -13.62 -5.04 7.85
N GLN A 122 -13.83 -6.11 8.59
CA GLN A 122 -13.57 -6.13 10.02
C GLN A 122 -12.07 -6.37 10.29
N VAL A 123 -11.51 -5.60 11.23
CA VAL A 123 -10.19 -5.87 11.81
C VAL A 123 -10.32 -6.99 12.83
N LEU A 124 -9.78 -8.16 12.50
CA LEU A 124 -9.86 -9.36 13.33
C LEU A 124 -8.78 -9.37 14.42
N ALA A 125 -7.61 -8.83 14.10
CA ALA A 125 -6.50 -8.66 15.04
C ALA A 125 -5.71 -7.40 14.69
N ALA A 126 -5.27 -6.70 15.73
CA ALA A 126 -4.35 -5.58 15.64
C ALA A 126 -3.20 -5.82 16.63
N ARG A 127 -1.97 -5.77 16.11
CA ARG A 127 -0.71 -5.82 16.85
C ARG A 127 0.13 -4.62 16.39
N GLN A 128 1.12 -4.21 17.17
CA GLN A 128 1.89 -2.96 16.98
C GLN A 128 2.09 -2.53 15.51
N ALA A 129 2.61 -3.41 14.66
CA ALA A 129 2.89 -3.11 13.26
C ALA A 129 2.13 -4.00 12.26
N MET A 130 1.07 -4.68 12.70
CA MET A 130 0.34 -5.70 11.94
C MET A 130 -1.18 -5.60 12.15
N LEU A 131 -1.92 -5.66 11.06
CA LEU A 131 -3.38 -5.84 11.06
C LEU A 131 -3.75 -7.12 10.31
N VAL A 132 -4.74 -7.84 10.83
CA VAL A 132 -5.42 -8.92 10.12
C VAL A 132 -6.86 -8.47 9.87
N THR A 133 -7.30 -8.50 8.62
CA THR A 133 -8.64 -8.04 8.24
C THR A 133 -9.40 -9.08 7.42
N THR A 134 -10.73 -8.96 7.40
CA THR A 134 -11.59 -9.77 6.54
C THR A 134 -11.57 -9.34 5.06
N CYS A 135 -10.83 -8.28 4.69
CA CYS A 135 -10.78 -7.85 3.30
C CYS A 135 -10.24 -8.96 2.41
N LEU A 136 -11.02 -9.29 1.37
CA LEU A 136 -10.61 -10.24 0.35
C LEU A 136 -9.91 -9.49 -0.78
N VAL A 137 -8.60 -9.60 -0.78
CA VAL A 137 -7.74 -8.99 -1.80
C VAL A 137 -7.11 -10.06 -2.68
N ASP A 138 -6.68 -9.67 -3.86
CA ASP A 138 -6.03 -10.56 -4.81
C ASP A 138 -4.62 -10.10 -5.20
N PHE A 139 -3.91 -10.87 -6.01
CA PHE A 139 -2.60 -10.52 -6.53
C PHE A 139 -2.65 -9.19 -7.27
N GLY A 140 -1.73 -8.29 -6.92
CA GLY A 140 -1.73 -6.87 -7.33
C GLY A 140 -2.15 -5.90 -6.21
N ALA A 141 -2.85 -6.38 -5.18
CA ALA A 141 -3.26 -5.57 -4.03
C ALA A 141 -2.13 -5.27 -3.04
N SER A 142 -0.96 -5.86 -3.22
CA SER A 142 0.23 -5.50 -2.46
C SER A 142 0.49 -4.00 -2.56
N GLY A 143 0.72 -3.34 -1.41
CA GLY A 143 0.89 -1.89 -1.33
C GLY A 143 -0.42 -1.09 -1.31
N SER A 144 -1.58 -1.76 -1.33
CA SER A 144 -2.88 -1.09 -1.27
C SER A 144 -3.12 -0.35 0.05
N PRO A 145 -3.73 0.84 0.01
CA PRO A 145 -4.13 1.52 1.22
C PRO A 145 -5.25 0.76 1.93
N VAL A 146 -5.06 0.59 3.24
CA VAL A 146 -6.14 0.33 4.19
C VAL A 146 -6.62 1.68 4.71
N LEU A 147 -7.91 1.95 4.58
CA LEU A 147 -8.53 3.24 4.82
C LEU A 147 -9.52 3.16 5.96
N GLN A 148 -9.47 4.14 6.85
CA GLN A 148 -10.57 4.44 7.75
C GLN A 148 -11.44 5.53 7.13
N LEU A 149 -12.73 5.26 7.01
CA LEU A 149 -13.72 6.19 6.51
C LEU A 149 -14.55 6.74 7.66
N GLN A 150 -14.77 8.06 7.64
CA GLN A 150 -15.67 8.75 8.56
C GLN A 150 -16.62 9.60 7.73
N PRO A 151 -17.94 9.56 8.01
CA PRO A 151 -18.91 10.41 7.31
C PRO A 151 -18.48 11.88 7.31
N GLY A 152 -18.57 12.53 6.15
CA GLY A 152 -18.21 13.95 5.99
C GLY A 152 -16.72 14.28 6.05
N ARG A 153 -15.82 13.29 6.23
CA ARG A 153 -14.37 13.50 6.29
C ARG A 153 -13.63 12.78 5.14
N PRO A 154 -12.49 13.32 4.69
CA PRO A 154 -11.63 12.62 3.74
C PRO A 154 -11.16 11.26 4.28
N PRO A 155 -10.94 10.25 3.40
CA PRO A 155 -10.40 8.97 3.80
C PRO A 155 -9.00 9.13 4.41
N ARG A 156 -8.73 8.41 5.51
CA ARG A 156 -7.42 8.40 6.16
C ARG A 156 -6.74 7.06 6.00
N LEU A 157 -5.46 7.07 5.64
CA LEU A 157 -4.65 5.86 5.48
C LEU A 157 -4.17 5.39 6.85
N VAL A 158 -4.49 4.15 7.20
CA VAL A 158 -4.15 3.56 8.51
C VAL A 158 -3.18 2.39 8.42
N SER A 159 -3.02 1.79 7.23
CA SER A 159 -2.11 0.66 7.00
C SER A 159 -1.96 0.40 5.49
N VAL A 160 -1.07 -0.53 5.13
CA VAL A 160 -0.77 -0.94 3.76
C VAL A 160 -0.87 -2.46 3.64
N ILE A 161 -1.60 -2.97 2.66
CA ILE A 161 -1.70 -4.41 2.40
C ILE A 161 -0.33 -4.98 2.07
N SER A 162 0.07 -6.00 2.82
CA SER A 162 1.33 -6.72 2.64
C SER A 162 1.07 -8.08 1.98
N ALA A 163 0.16 -8.88 2.52
CA ALA A 163 -0.01 -10.27 2.08
C ALA A 163 -1.44 -10.80 2.19
N LYS A 164 -1.73 -11.84 1.41
CA LYS A 164 -2.90 -12.71 1.58
C LYS A 164 -2.56 -13.80 2.59
N ALA A 165 -3.53 -14.18 3.43
CA ALA A 165 -3.34 -15.25 4.42
C ALA A 165 -4.63 -16.03 4.69
N ARG A 166 -4.56 -17.01 5.58
CA ARG A 166 -5.73 -17.71 6.13
C ARG A 166 -5.68 -17.73 7.65
N MET A 167 -6.85 -17.59 8.29
CA MET A 167 -7.00 -17.71 9.75
C MET A 167 -8.25 -18.53 10.05
N GLY A 168 -8.09 -19.62 10.82
CA GLY A 168 -9.19 -20.55 11.08
C GLY A 168 -9.85 -21.08 9.80
N GLY A 169 -9.05 -21.38 8.77
CA GLY A 169 -9.55 -21.82 7.46
C GLY A 169 -10.17 -20.72 6.59
N LYS A 170 -10.42 -19.51 7.08
CA LYS A 170 -11.01 -18.40 6.29
C LYS A 170 -9.93 -17.55 5.63
N LYS A 171 -10.18 -17.03 4.43
CA LYS A 171 -9.29 -16.09 3.75
C LYS A 171 -9.30 -14.76 4.49
N VAL A 172 -8.12 -14.18 4.70
CA VAL A 172 -7.91 -12.88 5.34
C VAL A 172 -6.79 -12.13 4.63
N SER A 173 -6.67 -10.84 4.90
CA SER A 173 -5.50 -10.06 4.47
C SER A 173 -4.68 -9.60 5.67
N ILE A 174 -3.37 -9.49 5.45
CA ILE A 174 -2.41 -8.95 6.40
C ILE A 174 -1.93 -7.59 5.89
N ALA A 175 -1.96 -6.61 6.77
CA ALA A 175 -1.50 -5.26 6.48
C ALA A 175 -0.41 -4.82 7.47
N THR A 176 0.56 -4.06 6.96
CA THR A 176 1.67 -3.49 7.72
C THR A 176 1.27 -2.11 8.22
N GLY A 177 1.42 -1.86 9.52
CA GLY A 177 1.09 -0.58 10.15
C GLY A 177 1.95 0.56 9.60
N VAL A 178 1.36 1.76 9.51
CA VAL A 178 2.10 3.00 9.23
C VAL A 178 2.52 3.63 10.57
N ASN A 179 3.75 3.35 10.99
CA ASN A 179 4.30 3.78 12.28
C ASN A 179 5.34 4.90 12.08
N HIS A 180 6.07 5.26 13.15
CA HIS A 180 7.18 6.23 13.09
C HIS A 180 8.20 5.95 11.99
N ALA A 181 8.43 4.68 11.63
CA ALA A 181 9.35 4.34 10.57
C ALA A 181 8.93 4.93 9.21
N LEU A 182 7.63 5.17 8.97
CA LEU A 182 7.19 5.84 7.76
C LEU A 182 7.71 7.28 7.67
N GLN A 183 7.76 8.03 8.78
CA GLN A 183 8.29 9.39 8.77
C GLN A 183 9.76 9.40 8.37
N ASP A 184 10.54 8.44 8.86
CA ASP A 184 11.95 8.28 8.50
C ASP A 184 12.13 7.92 7.03
N LEU A 185 11.26 7.04 6.50
CA LEU A 185 11.25 6.70 5.08
C LEU A 185 10.90 7.89 4.20
N MET A 186 9.93 8.72 4.62
CA MET A 186 9.58 9.94 3.91
C MET A 186 10.75 10.92 3.87
N ARG A 187 11.44 11.15 5.01
CA ARG A 187 12.63 12.01 5.05
C ARG A 187 13.77 11.49 4.18
N LYS A 188 14.02 10.18 4.19
CA LYS A 188 15.04 9.53 3.34
C LYS A 188 14.66 9.55 1.86
N ALA A 189 13.37 9.54 1.53
CA ALA A 189 12.89 9.65 0.15
C ALA A 189 12.90 11.09 -0.37
N GLY A 190 12.79 12.07 0.55
CA GLY A 190 13.15 13.48 0.37
C GLY A 190 14.50 13.69 -0.30
#